data_AF-A0A1N7JIQ8-F1
#
_entry.id   AF-A0A1N7JIQ8-F1
#
_cell.length_a   1.000
_cell.length_b   1.000
_cell.length_c   1.000
_cell.angle_alpha   90.00
_cell.angle_beta   90.00
_cell.angle_gamma   90.00
#
_symmetry.space_group_name_H-M   'P 1'
#
loop_
_entity.id
_entity.type
_entity.pdbx_description
1 polymer ?
#
loop_
_entity_poly.entity_id
_entity_poly.type
_entity_poly.pdbx_seq_one_letter_code
_entity_poly.pdbx_strand_id
1 'polypeptide(L)' 'METAKDYTSEETVSFDENGNVVVNKEAHASKKLISRRAIEAHLERKRLEKDLEAYYFD' A
#
# COMPACT_ATOMS: atom_id res chain seq x y z
N MET A 1 -6.12 23.42 13.47
CA MET A 1 -7.02 22.34 13.03
C MET A 1 -6.33 21.07 13.46
N GLU A 2 -6.85 20.38 14.48
CA GLU A 2 -6.18 19.23 15.12
C GLU A 2 -5.89 18.14 14.10
N THR A 3 -4.62 17.74 14.02
CA THR A 3 -4.09 16.66 13.21
C THR A 3 -4.67 15.34 13.71
N ALA A 4 -5.58 14.77 12.93
CA ALA A 4 -6.29 13.55 13.28
C ALA A 4 -5.32 12.36 13.36
N LYS A 5 -4.93 12.06 14.60
CA LYS A 5 -4.43 10.79 15.15
C LYS A 5 -3.33 10.10 14.37
N ASP A 6 -2.11 10.18 14.93
CA ASP A 6 -1.11 9.13 14.92
C ASP A 6 -1.73 7.79 15.35
N TYR A 7 -2.38 7.09 14.41
CA TYR A 7 -2.42 5.64 14.47
C TYR A 7 -1.08 5.21 13.89
N THR A 8 -0.10 4.95 14.75
CA THR A 8 1.03 4.08 14.45
C THR A 8 0.48 2.66 14.24
N SER A 9 -0.36 2.48 13.22
CA SER A 9 -0.67 1.18 12.66
C SER A 9 0.62 0.76 11.99
N GLU A 10 1.32 -0.16 12.63
CA GLU A 10 2.52 -0.77 12.09
C GLU A 10 2.32 -1.07 10.60
N GLU A 11 3.12 -0.43 9.74
CA GLU A 11 3.00 -0.60 8.30
C GLU A 11 3.34 -2.05 7.96
N THR A 12 2.30 -2.84 7.70
CA THR A 12 2.42 -4.25 7.37
C THR A 12 2.98 -4.47 5.95
N VAL A 13 2.81 -3.47 5.07
CA VAL A 13 3.14 -3.53 3.65
C VAL A 13 3.58 -2.15 3.17
N SER A 14 4.63 -2.10 2.36
CA SER A 14 5.17 -0.89 1.72
C SER A 14 5.57 -1.19 0.27
N PHE A 15 6.14 -0.21 -0.44
CA PHE A 15 6.67 -0.37 -1.79
C PHE A 15 8.17 -0.08 -1.82
N ASP A 16 8.93 -0.82 -2.64
CA ASP A 16 10.32 -0.49 -2.96
C ASP A 16 10.42 0.57 -4.07
N GLU A 17 11.65 0.98 -4.40
CA GLU A 17 11.94 1.98 -5.43
C GLU A 17 11.47 1.57 -6.84
N ASN A 18 11.27 0.27 -7.07
CA ASN A 18 10.76 -0.28 -8.32
C ASN A 18 9.23 -0.48 -8.30
N GLY A 19 8.57 -0.10 -7.19
CA GLY A 19 7.13 -0.27 -7.00
C GLY A 19 6.70 -1.70 -6.67
N ASN A 20 7.61 -2.58 -6.25
CA ASN A 20 7.26 -3.92 -5.77
C ASN A 20 6.71 -3.86 -4.36
N VAL A 21 5.73 -4.72 -4.07
CA VAL A 21 5.15 -4.84 -2.74
C VAL A 21 6.15 -5.50 -1.78
N VAL A 22 6.54 -4.78 -0.73
CA VAL A 22 7.40 -5.26 0.35
C VAL A 22 6.55 -5.50 1.59
N VAL A 23 6.77 -6.64 2.25
CA VAL A 23 6.02 -7.04 3.44
C VAL A 23 6.90 -6.89 4.68
N ASN A 24 6.39 -6.22 5.70
CA ASN A 24 7.03 -6.17 7.01
C ASN A 24 6.81 -7.50 7.74
N LYS A 25 7.88 -8.28 7.92
CA LYS A 25 7.86 -9.59 8.59
C LYS A 25 7.84 -9.49 10.11
N GLU A 26 8.25 -8.35 10.65
CA GLU A 26 8.27 -8.08 12.08
C GLU A 26 6.91 -7.57 12.57
N ALA A 27 6.02 -7.23 11.62
CA ALA A 27 4.70 -6.74 11.95
C ALA A 27 3.90 -7.74 12.79
N HIS A 28 3.33 -7.26 13.88
CA HIS A 28 2.45 -8.00 14.79
C HIS A 28 1.03 -8.14 14.21
N ALA A 29 0.95 -8.59 12.96
CA ALA A 29 -0.29 -8.81 12.22
C ALA A 29 -0.40 -10.27 11.75
N SER A 30 -1.64 -10.77 11.66
CA SER A 30 -1.86 -12.12 11.12
C SER A 30 -1.41 -12.22 9.67
N LYS A 31 -0.84 -13.37 9.27
CA LYS A 31 -0.43 -13.62 7.87
C LYS A 31 -1.56 -13.35 6.87
N LYS A 32 -2.80 -13.71 7.22
CA LYS A 32 -3.99 -13.44 6.40
C LYS A 32 -4.21 -11.94 6.18
N LEU A 33 -4.07 -11.13 7.24
CA LEU A 33 -4.22 -9.68 7.15
C LEU A 33 -3.11 -9.07 6.29
N ILE A 34 -1.87 -9.49 6.49
CA ILE A 34 -0.70 -9.03 5.71
C ILE A 34 -0.88 -9.39 4.23
N SER A 35 -1.27 -10.63 3.91
CA SER A 35 -1.53 -11.04 2.52
C SER A 35 -2.66 -10.24 1.90
N ARG A 36 -3.73 -9.98 2.65
CA ARG A 36 -4.84 -9.14 2.18
C ARG A 36 -4.35 -7.71 1.86
N ARG A 37 -3.60 -7.09 2.77
CA ARG A 37 -3.03 -5.76 2.58
C ARG A 37 -2.10 -5.69 1.37
N ALA A 38 -1.29 -6.73 1.15
CA ALA A 38 -0.40 -6.82 -0.02
C ALA A 38 -1.18 -6.86 -1.34
N ILE A 39 -2.30 -7.60 -1.38
CA ILE A 39 -3.19 -7.65 -2.55
C ILE A 39 -3.85 -6.29 -2.78
N GLU A 40 -4.40 -5.68 -1.73
CA GLU A 40 -5.05 -4.36 -1.81
C GLU A 40 -4.07 -3.30 -2.35
N ALA A 41 -2.85 -3.25 -1.80
CA ALA A 41 -1.79 -2.34 -2.25
C ALA A 41 -1.44 -2.55 -3.74
N HIS A 42 -1.30 -3.80 -4.18
CA HIS A 42 -1.02 -4.10 -5.60
C HIS A 42 -2.13 -3.63 -6.55
N LEU A 43 -3.40 -3.84 -6.16
CA LEU A 43 -4.56 -3.43 -6.96
C LEU A 43 -4.68 -1.90 -7.02
N GLU A 44 -4.44 -1.22 -5.89
CA GLU A 44 -4.45 0.24 -5.81
C GLU A 44 -3.36 0.85 -6.69
N ARG A 45 -2.13 0.31 -6.63
CA ARG A 45 -1.02 0.72 -7.51
C ARG A 45 -1.40 0.62 -8.99
N LYS A 46 -1.96 -0.52 -9.42
CA LYS A 46 -2.40 -0.72 -10.81
C LYS A 46 -3.51 0.25 -11.24
N ARG A 47 -4.43 0.57 -10.33
CA ARG A 47 -5.48 1.54 -10.60
C ARG A 47 -4.88 2.93 -10.81
N LEU A 48 -3.97 3.35 -9.92
CA LEU A 48 -3.30 4.64 -10.04
C LEU A 48 -2.45 4.74 -11.31
N GLU A 49 -1.74 3.67 -11.70
CA GLU A 49 -1.02 3.60 -12.98
C GLU A 49 -1.96 3.84 -14.16
N LYS A 50 -3.12 3.16 -14.17
CA LYS A 50 -4.12 3.34 -15.23
C LYS A 50 -4.68 4.76 -15.26
N ASP A 51 -4.99 5.34 -14.09
CA ASP A 51 -5.51 6.70 -13.98
C ASP A 51 -4.46 7.73 -14.45
N LEU A 52 -3.17 7.47 -14.18
CA LEU A 52 -2.05 8.28 -14.64
C LEU A 52 -1.88 8.19 -16.17
N GLU A 53 -1.94 6.98 -16.72
CA GLU A 53 -1.91 6.77 -18.17
C GLU A 53 -3.05 7.52 -18.86
N ALA A 54 -4.29 7.38 -18.35
CA ALA A 54 -5.43 8.13 -18.89
C ALA A 54 -5.19 9.65 -18.82
N TYR A 55 -4.66 10.17 -17.71
CA TYR A 55 -4.42 11.61 -17.57
C TYR A 55 -3.38 12.17 -18.56
N TYR A 56 -2.33 11.40 -18.89
CA TYR A 56 -1.27 11.86 -19.79
C TYR A 56 -1.50 11.54 -21.27
N PHE A 57 -2.35 10.56 -21.57
CA PHE A 57 -2.53 10.03 -22.92
C PHE A 57 -3.95 10.17 -23.51
N ASP A 58 -4.95 10.60 -22.72
CA ASP A 58 -6.25 11.11 -23.24
C ASP A 58 -6.26 12.65 -23.33
#